data_AF-A0AAX2KKA8-F1
#
_entry.id   AF-A0AAX2KKA8-F1
#
_cell.length_a   1.000
_cell.length_b   1.000
_cell.length_c   1.000
_cell.angle_alpha   90.00
_cell.angle_beta   90.00
_cell.angle_gamma   90.00
#
_symmetry.space_group_name_H-M   'P 1'
#
loop_
_entity.id
_entity.type
_entity.pdbx_description
1 polymer ?
#
loop_
_entity_poly.entity_id
_entity_poly.type
_entity_poly.pdbx_seq_one_letter_code
_entity_poly.pdbx_strand_id
1 'polypeptide(L)'
;MVMDLRLNWSEFYTTTRKPSAGDVGAYTQAECNSRFITGIRLGGLSSVQIWNGPGWSDRSGYVVTGSVNGNRDELIDTTQARPIQYCINGTWYNAGVFNDDALKKHYCWQP
;
A
#
# COMPACT_ATOMS: atom_id res chain seq x y z
N MET A 1 -33.44 49.25 9.97
CA MET A 1 -32.56 48.11 9.73
C MET A 1 -33.43 46.87 9.65
N VAL A 2 -33.62 46.29 8.47
CA VAL A 2 -34.35 45.02 8.32
C VAL A 2 -33.31 43.91 8.40
N MET A 3 -33.38 43.06 9.41
CA MET A 3 -32.55 41.86 9.46
C MET A 3 -33.22 40.77 8.62
N ASP A 4 -32.61 40.44 7.49
CA ASP A 4 -32.93 39.25 6.70
C ASP A 4 -32.48 38.01 7.48
N LEU A 5 -33.42 37.34 8.16
CA LEU A 5 -33.20 36.02 8.74
C LEU A 5 -33.36 35.00 7.61
N ARG A 6 -32.26 34.62 6.98
CA ARG A 6 -32.27 33.54 5.99
C ARG A 6 -32.60 32.21 6.66
N LEU A 7 -33.84 31.76 6.50
CA LEU A 7 -34.27 30.42 6.85
C LEU A 7 -33.83 29.45 5.75
N ASN A 8 -32.76 28.69 6.03
CA ASN A 8 -32.34 27.61 5.16
C ASN A 8 -32.97 26.29 5.62
N TRP A 9 -33.50 25.54 4.65
CA TRP A 9 -34.00 24.20 4.90
C TRP A 9 -32.86 23.26 5.29
N SER A 10 -33.11 22.33 6.20
CA SER A 10 -32.17 21.28 6.60
C SER A 10 -32.58 19.95 5.99
N GLU A 11 -31.60 19.15 5.58
CA GLU A 11 -31.83 17.81 5.08
C GLU A 11 -31.74 16.78 6.23
N PHE A 12 -32.69 15.85 6.27
CA PHE A 12 -32.67 14.71 7.19
C PHE A 12 -32.23 13.44 6.46
N TYR A 13 -31.14 12.84 6.91
CA TYR A 13 -30.67 11.56 6.42
C TYR A 13 -31.30 10.38 7.17
N THR A 14 -31.58 9.32 6.44
CA THR A 14 -32.17 8.07 6.96
C THR A 14 -31.44 6.87 6.36
N THR A 15 -31.85 5.66 6.76
CA THR A 15 -31.32 4.42 6.16
C THR A 15 -31.69 4.25 4.68
N THR A 16 -32.79 4.84 4.24
CA THR A 16 -33.26 4.85 2.84
C THR A 16 -32.81 6.08 2.05
N ARG A 17 -32.38 7.15 2.73
CA ARG A 17 -31.80 8.37 2.16
C ARG A 17 -30.48 8.69 2.87
N LYS A 18 -29.42 7.98 2.49
CA LYS A 18 -28.10 8.11 3.11
C LYS A 18 -27.35 9.34 2.61
N PRO A 19 -26.47 9.94 3.42
CA PRO A 19 -25.59 11.00 2.95
C PRO A 19 -24.63 10.47 1.88
N SER A 20 -24.30 11.32 0.92
CA SER A 20 -23.19 11.12 0.00
C SER A 20 -21.85 11.33 0.71
N ALA A 21 -20.75 10.93 0.09
CA ALA A 21 -19.42 11.24 0.62
C ALA A 21 -19.18 12.77 0.70
N GLY A 22 -19.68 13.52 -0.29
CA GLY A 22 -19.62 14.98 -0.30
C GLY A 22 -20.41 15.64 0.82
N ASP A 23 -21.54 15.06 1.21
CA ASP A 23 -22.41 15.58 2.28
C ASP A 23 -21.72 15.58 3.64
N VAL A 24 -20.74 14.71 3.84
CA VAL A 24 -20.00 14.53 5.11
C VAL A 24 -18.52 14.86 5.01
N GLY A 25 -18.04 15.35 3.86
CA GLY A 25 -16.62 15.62 3.62
C GLY A 25 -15.74 14.37 3.57
N ALA A 26 -16.31 13.20 3.28
CA ALA A 26 -15.56 11.96 3.08
C ALA A 26 -15.08 11.83 1.64
N TYR A 27 -14.02 11.03 1.44
CA TYR A 27 -13.62 10.60 0.11
C TYR A 27 -14.59 9.56 -0.45
N THR A 28 -14.85 9.65 -1.74
CA THR A 28 -15.49 8.58 -2.50
C THR A 28 -14.59 7.34 -2.56
N GLN A 29 -15.19 6.18 -2.83
CA GLN A 29 -14.42 4.94 -3.00
C GLN A 29 -13.37 5.06 -4.12
N ALA A 30 -13.69 5.77 -5.21
CA ALA A 30 -12.75 6.00 -6.31
C ALA A 30 -11.55 6.86 -5.88
N GLU A 31 -11.78 7.89 -5.07
CA GLU A 31 -10.70 8.70 -4.50
C GLU A 31 -9.84 7.88 -3.54
N CYS A 32 -10.46 7.06 -2.67
CA CYS A 32 -9.70 6.19 -1.78
C CYS A 32 -8.83 5.20 -2.56
N ASN A 33 -9.40 4.53 -3.56
CA ASN A 33 -8.68 3.53 -4.38
C ASN A 33 -7.50 4.15 -5.13
N SER A 34 -7.61 5.40 -5.57
CA SER A 34 -6.54 6.09 -6.32
C SER A 34 -5.48 6.74 -5.44
N ARG A 35 -5.76 7.01 -4.16
CA ARG A 35 -4.86 7.74 -3.26
C ARG A 35 -4.19 6.86 -2.22
N PHE A 36 -4.84 5.80 -1.77
CA PHE A 36 -4.38 5.02 -0.62
C PHE A 36 -3.99 3.60 -0.99
N ILE A 37 -3.10 3.05 -0.15
CA ILE A 37 -2.77 1.63 -0.18
C ILE A 37 -3.99 0.86 0.34
N THR A 38 -4.49 -0.07 -0.48
CA THR A 38 -5.67 -0.89 -0.18
C THR A 38 -5.31 -2.33 0.17
N GLY A 39 -4.04 -2.71 0.02
CA GLY A 39 -3.55 -4.04 0.36
C GLY A 39 -2.03 -4.09 0.42
N ILE A 40 -1.51 -5.00 1.23
CA ILE A 40 -0.07 -5.28 1.41
C ILE A 40 0.12 -6.79 1.34
N ARG A 41 1.17 -7.24 0.65
CA ARG A 41 1.53 -8.67 0.60
C ARG A 41 3.03 -8.87 0.41
N LEU A 42 3.48 -10.10 0.65
CA LEU A 42 4.78 -10.57 0.20
C LEU A 42 4.62 -11.19 -1.19
N GLY A 43 5.46 -10.78 -2.14
CA GLY A 43 5.45 -11.31 -3.50
C GLY A 43 6.15 -12.66 -3.63
N GLY A 44 6.62 -12.92 -4.86
CA GLY A 44 7.30 -14.17 -5.21
C GLY A 44 8.54 -14.44 -4.36
N LEU A 45 8.76 -15.72 -4.02
CA LEU A 45 9.94 -16.19 -3.30
C LEU A 45 11.20 -16.04 -4.16
N SER A 46 12.24 -15.46 -3.59
CA SER A 46 13.61 -15.54 -4.07
C SER A 46 14.42 -16.38 -3.09
N SER A 47 15.30 -17.23 -3.60
CA SER A 47 16.16 -18.11 -2.80
C SER A 47 17.59 -18.00 -3.31
N VAL A 48 18.55 -17.87 -2.41
CA VAL A 48 19.97 -17.77 -2.74
C VAL A 48 20.78 -18.66 -1.79
N GLN A 49 21.71 -19.43 -2.36
CA GLN A 49 22.63 -20.25 -1.57
C GLN A 49 23.61 -19.36 -0.79
N ILE A 50 23.76 -19.62 0.50
CA ILE A 50 24.68 -18.94 1.41
C ILE A 50 25.96 -19.77 1.60
N TRP A 51 25.82 -21.06 1.90
CA TRP A 51 26.99 -21.92 2.09
C TRP A 51 27.73 -22.15 0.76
N ASN A 52 28.99 -21.71 0.68
CA ASN A 52 29.78 -21.67 -0.57
C ASN A 52 29.07 -20.97 -1.74
N GLY A 53 28.08 -20.13 -1.46
CA GLY A 53 27.27 -19.41 -2.44
C GLY A 53 27.54 -17.91 -2.41
N PRO A 54 26.90 -17.13 -3.31
CA PRO A 54 27.10 -15.69 -3.39
C PRO A 54 26.56 -14.93 -2.18
N GLY A 55 25.75 -15.56 -1.32
CA GLY A 55 25.14 -14.89 -0.18
C GLY A 55 23.92 -14.04 -0.58
N TRP A 56 23.22 -13.51 0.40
CA TRP A 56 22.18 -12.49 0.18
C TRP A 56 22.72 -11.13 0.63
N SER A 57 22.64 -10.14 -0.25
CA SER A 57 22.86 -8.73 0.09
C SER A 57 21.54 -7.97 0.08
N ASP A 58 21.47 -6.92 0.90
CA ASP A 58 20.29 -6.06 0.95
C ASP A 58 19.91 -5.54 -0.44
N ARG A 59 18.63 -5.70 -0.75
CA ARG A 59 18.03 -5.27 -2.02
C ARG A 59 16.78 -4.46 -1.71
N SER A 60 16.70 -3.26 -2.29
CA SER A 60 15.56 -2.37 -2.10
C SER A 60 14.24 -3.10 -2.35
N GLY A 61 13.30 -2.97 -1.41
CA GLY A 61 11.99 -3.58 -1.49
C GLY A 61 11.90 -5.05 -1.08
N TYR A 62 13.00 -5.72 -0.75
CA TYR A 62 13.00 -7.11 -0.32
C TYR A 62 13.21 -7.23 1.19
N VAL A 63 12.60 -8.27 1.77
CA VAL A 63 12.83 -8.68 3.15
C VAL A 63 13.21 -10.16 3.17
N VAL A 64 14.17 -10.54 4.01
CA VAL A 64 14.52 -11.94 4.27
C VAL A 64 13.38 -12.60 5.05
N THR A 65 12.89 -13.73 4.56
CA THR A 65 11.74 -14.45 5.11
C THR A 65 12.04 -15.89 5.51
N GLY A 66 13.27 -16.37 5.30
CA GLY A 66 13.62 -17.73 5.69
C GLY A 66 15.11 -18.01 5.62
N SER A 67 15.53 -18.92 6.49
CA SER A 67 16.82 -19.59 6.46
C SER A 67 16.53 -21.08 6.37
N VAL A 68 17.16 -21.74 5.41
CA VAL A 68 16.93 -23.17 5.13
C VAL A 68 18.24 -23.89 5.29
N ASN A 69 18.22 -24.91 6.14
CA ASN A 69 19.22 -25.96 6.20
C ASN A 69 18.57 -27.24 5.66
N GLY A 70 18.99 -27.66 4.47
CA GLY A 70 18.45 -28.82 3.77
C GLY A 70 19.13 -30.13 4.15
N ASN A 71 20.39 -30.09 4.59
CA ASN A 71 21.18 -31.28 4.93
C ASN A 71 21.17 -31.62 6.45
N ARG A 72 20.57 -30.74 7.26
CA ARG A 72 20.41 -30.80 8.74
C ARG A 72 21.73 -30.80 9.52
N ASP A 73 22.75 -30.12 9.03
CA ASP A 73 23.99 -29.86 9.77
C ASP A 73 23.92 -28.59 10.66
N GLU A 74 25.05 -28.02 11.06
CA GLU A 74 25.11 -26.78 11.85
C GLU A 74 25.03 -25.48 11.01
N LEU A 75 24.96 -25.57 9.67
CA LEU A 75 25.10 -24.45 8.74
C LEU A 75 23.79 -24.09 8.03
N ILE A 76 23.69 -22.88 7.51
CA ILE A 76 22.55 -22.45 6.67
C ILE A 76 22.94 -22.58 5.20
N ASP A 77 22.18 -23.37 4.44
CA ASP A 77 22.43 -23.57 3.01
C ASP A 77 21.87 -22.44 2.16
N THR A 78 20.65 -22.00 2.48
CA THR A 78 19.89 -21.08 1.62
C THR A 78 19.19 -20.01 2.44
N THR A 79 19.28 -18.77 1.98
CA THR A 79 18.45 -17.66 2.46
C THR A 79 17.33 -17.41 1.47
N GLN A 80 16.15 -17.17 2.01
CA GLN A 80 14.94 -16.87 1.27
C GLN A 80 14.51 -15.44 1.54
N ALA A 81 14.07 -14.72 0.50
CA ALA A 81 13.58 -13.36 0.62
C ALA A 81 12.39 -13.13 -0.33
N ARG A 82 11.57 -12.14 -0.01
CA ARG A 82 10.39 -11.78 -0.82
C ARG A 82 10.31 -10.27 -0.99
N PRO A 83 9.85 -9.77 -2.15
CA PRO A 83 9.56 -8.36 -2.30
C PRO A 83 8.29 -8.01 -1.50
N ILE A 84 8.33 -6.90 -0.79
CA ILE A 84 7.14 -6.28 -0.21
C ILE A 84 6.36 -5.63 -1.34
N GLN A 85 5.07 -5.92 -1.44
CA GLN A 85 4.18 -5.34 -2.44
C GLN A 85 3.02 -4.60 -1.80
N TYR A 86 2.60 -3.51 -2.43
CA TYR A 86 1.44 -2.71 -2.02
C TYR A 86 0.49 -2.50 -3.21
N CYS A 87 -0.81 -2.40 -2.91
CA CYS A 87 -1.85 -2.23 -3.91
C CYS A 87 -2.41 -0.80 -3.90
N ILE A 88 -2.36 -0.12 -5.05
CA ILE A 88 -3.07 1.15 -5.29
C ILE A 88 -3.90 0.96 -6.54
N ASN A 89 -5.18 1.33 -6.47
CA ASN A 89 -6.14 1.22 -7.57
C ASN A 89 -6.17 -0.17 -8.23
N GLY A 90 -6.10 -1.23 -7.42
CA GLY A 90 -6.09 -2.63 -7.89
C GLY A 90 -4.76 -3.11 -8.48
N THR A 91 -3.77 -2.22 -8.64
CA THR A 91 -2.45 -2.55 -9.19
C THR A 91 -1.44 -2.79 -8.08
N TRP A 92 -0.67 -3.87 -8.19
CA TRP A 92 0.38 -4.23 -7.23
C TRP A 92 1.75 -3.71 -7.67
N TYR A 93 2.43 -3.01 -6.77
CA TYR A 93 3.76 -2.45 -6.98
C TYR A 93 4.75 -3.07 -6.00
N ASN A 94 6.02 -3.21 -6.40
CA ASN A 94 7.09 -3.55 -5.48
C ASN A 94 7.51 -2.31 -4.69
N ALA A 95 7.66 -2.45 -3.37
CA ALA A 95 8.25 -1.42 -2.53
C ALA A 95 9.71 -1.13 -2.94
N GLY A 96 10.21 0.06 -2.61
CA GLY A 96 11.61 0.41 -2.81
C GLY A 96 12.07 0.59 -4.27
N VAL A 97 11.19 0.38 -5.26
CA VAL A 97 11.41 0.77 -6.65
C VAL A 97 10.92 2.20 -6.81
N PHE A 98 11.85 3.16 -6.76
CA PHE A 98 11.56 4.57 -7.02
C PHE A 98 11.53 4.81 -8.53
N ASN A 99 10.39 4.54 -9.16
CA ASN A 99 10.12 5.11 -10.48
C ASN A 99 9.38 6.42 -10.23
N ASP A 100 9.95 7.54 -10.68
CA ASP A 100 9.40 8.89 -10.53
C ASP A 100 7.89 8.97 -10.81
N ASP A 101 7.38 8.13 -11.71
CA ASP A 101 5.97 8.08 -12.10
C ASP A 101 5.02 7.53 -11.02
N ALA A 102 5.47 6.64 -10.13
CA ALA A 102 4.60 6.01 -9.12
C ALA A 102 4.48 6.86 -7.83
N LEU A 103 5.51 7.65 -7.52
CA LEU A 103 5.53 8.52 -6.33
C LEU A 103 4.96 9.92 -6.64
N LYS A 104 5.23 10.50 -7.82
CA LYS A 104 4.73 11.85 -8.16
C LYS A 104 3.22 11.90 -8.38
N LYS A 105 2.58 10.79 -8.78
CA LYS A 105 1.14 10.75 -9.07
C LYS A 105 0.25 10.51 -7.84
N HIS A 106 0.81 9.97 -6.75
CA HIS A 106 0.03 9.48 -5.62
C HIS A 106 0.36 10.13 -4.27
N TYR A 107 1.49 10.82 -4.14
CA TYR A 107 1.75 11.66 -2.97
C TYR A 107 1.23 13.08 -3.21
N CYS A 108 0.44 13.58 -2.27
CA CYS A 108 -0.12 14.94 -2.27
C CYS A 108 0.91 16.06 -2.01
N TRP A 109 2.18 15.82 -2.34
CA TRP A 109 3.22 16.84 -2.27
C TRP A 109 3.44 17.43 -3.67
N GLN A 110 2.58 18.37 -4.02
CA GLN A 110 2.92 19.43 -4.96
C GLN A 110 2.76 20.76 -4.18
N PRO A 111 3.71 21.71 -4.28
CA PRO A 111 3.62 23.01 -3.63
C PRO A 111 2.39 23.80 -4.06
#